data_AF-A0A5N1GLM5-F1
#
_entry.id   AF-A0A5N1GLM5-F1
#
_cell.length_a   1.000
_cell.length_b   1.000
_cell.length_c   1.000
_cell.angle_alpha   90.00
_cell.angle_beta   90.00
_cell.angle_gamma   90.00
#
_symmetry.space_group_name_H-M   'P 1'
#
loop_
_entity.id
_entity.type
_entity.pdbx_description
1 polymer ?
#
loop_
_entity_poly.entity_id
_entity_poly.type
_entity_poly.pdbx_seq_one_letter_code
_entity_poly.pdbx_strand_id
1 'polypeptide(L)'
;MAEEQNYGQVTYYSNQQLFDALEAEGYDLRDIYTEEEIQLAKAEDMSRAGVTQVVSTGQYTWDLYLSSAYTKAIAVSGDVASTVLGFLGFGKAGAILELGTLPLNSLDTSKGIYLNLKNVNIPGGQPTVTITGWGYQ
;
A
#
# COMPACT_ATOMS: atom_id res chain seq x y z
N MET A 1 -14.06 29.21 -4.34
CA MET A 1 -13.83 28.12 -5.31
C MET A 1 -14.03 26.85 -4.52
N ALA A 2 -15.13 26.13 -4.74
CA ALA A 2 -15.37 24.86 -4.06
C ALA A 2 -14.45 23.83 -4.72
N GLU A 3 -13.47 23.30 -3.98
CA GLU A 3 -12.75 22.11 -4.42
C GLU A 3 -13.78 21.01 -4.60
N GLU A 4 -13.88 20.48 -5.82
CA GLU A 4 -14.69 19.31 -6.13
C GLU A 4 -14.06 18.14 -5.38
N GLN A 5 -14.58 17.85 -4.17
CA GLN A 5 -14.06 16.81 -3.32
C GLN A 5 -14.48 15.46 -3.93
N ASN A 6 -13.56 14.84 -4.68
CA ASN A 6 -13.70 13.52 -5.29
C ASN A 6 -13.67 12.41 -4.23
N TYR A 7 -14.75 12.32 -3.44
CA TYR A 7 -15.01 11.19 -2.55
C TYR A 7 -15.48 9.98 -3.36
N GLY A 8 -15.01 8.79 -3.00
CA GLY A 8 -15.31 7.55 -3.73
C GLY A 8 -14.45 7.31 -4.97
N GLN A 9 -13.42 8.13 -5.22
CA GLN A 9 -12.44 7.84 -6.26
C GLN A 9 -11.68 6.57 -5.88
N VAL A 10 -11.74 5.58 -6.77
CA VAL A 10 -10.99 4.32 -6.67
C VAL A 10 -9.84 4.34 -7.67
N THR A 11 -8.62 4.17 -7.17
CA THR A 11 -7.42 3.97 -8.00
C THR A 11 -6.99 2.53 -7.87
N TYR A 12 -6.80 1.85 -9.01
CA TYR A 12 -6.39 0.46 -9.05
C TYR A 12 -4.92 0.34 -9.39
N TYR A 13 -4.25 -0.61 -8.75
CA TYR A 13 -2.86 -0.94 -8.96
C TYR A 13 -2.72 -2.45 -9.17
N SER A 14 -1.95 -2.82 -10.19
CA SER A 14 -1.62 -4.22 -10.47
C SER A 14 -0.38 -4.67 -9.71
N ASN A 15 -0.22 -5.98 -9.51
CA ASN A 15 0.98 -6.56 -8.92
C ASN A 15 2.23 -6.29 -9.79
N GLN A 16 2.08 -6.23 -11.11
CA GLN A 16 3.20 -5.81 -11.99
C GLN A 16 3.69 -4.40 -11.67
N GLN A 17 2.79 -3.45 -11.40
CA GLN A 17 3.19 -2.08 -11.05
C GLN A 17 3.94 -2.01 -9.71
N LEU A 18 3.60 -2.89 -8.75
CA LEU A 18 4.39 -3.06 -7.53
C LEU A 18 5.81 -3.51 -7.85
N PHE A 19 5.95 -4.55 -8.67
CA PHE A 19 7.25 -5.10 -9.03
C PHE A 19 8.13 -4.06 -9.73
N ASP A 20 7.57 -3.36 -10.71
CA ASP A 20 8.26 -2.28 -11.42
C ASP A 20 8.70 -1.16 -10.45
N ALA A 21 7.86 -0.81 -9.48
CA ALA A 21 8.19 0.21 -8.47
C ALA A 21 9.31 -0.23 -7.52
N LEU A 22 9.32 -1.50 -7.11
CA LEU A 22 10.39 -2.05 -6.26
C LEU A 22 11.72 -2.12 -7.02
N GLU A 23 11.72 -2.62 -8.25
CA GLU A 23 12.93 -2.67 -9.08
C GLU A 23 13.46 -1.27 -9.40
N ALA A 24 12.58 -0.30 -9.65
CA ALA A 24 12.97 1.10 -9.89
C ALA A 24 13.66 1.76 -8.69
N GLU A 25 13.31 1.35 -7.47
CA GLU A 25 13.99 1.80 -6.24
C GLU A 25 15.24 0.95 -5.92
N GLY A 26 15.57 -0.04 -6.75
CA GLY A 26 16.78 -0.85 -6.65
C GLY A 26 16.65 -2.12 -5.81
N TYR A 27 15.43 -2.54 -5.46
CA TYR A 27 15.20 -3.82 -4.78
C TYR A 27 15.26 -4.99 -5.78
N ASP A 28 15.89 -6.10 -5.39
CA ASP A 28 15.72 -7.37 -6.10
C ASP A 28 14.43 -8.04 -5.63
N LEU A 29 13.51 -8.31 -6.57
CA LEU A 29 12.25 -8.98 -6.27
C LEU A 29 12.49 -10.35 -5.63
N ARG A 30 13.59 -11.03 -5.94
CA ARG A 30 13.91 -12.37 -5.41
C ARG A 30 14.27 -12.37 -3.93
N ASP A 31 14.59 -11.21 -3.37
CA ASP A 31 14.82 -11.04 -1.93
C ASP A 31 13.48 -10.99 -1.16
N ILE A 32 12.39 -10.70 -1.85
CA ILE A 32 11.05 -10.48 -1.27
C ILE A 32 10.09 -11.62 -1.66
N TYR A 33 10.19 -12.11 -2.89
CA TYR A 33 9.30 -13.09 -3.50
C TYR A 33 10.07 -14.27 -4.07
N THR A 34 9.46 -15.44 -3.98
CA THR A 34 9.87 -16.61 -4.77
C THR A 34 9.45 -16.44 -6.23
N GLU A 35 10.09 -17.17 -7.14
CA GLU A 35 9.72 -17.14 -8.56
C GLU A 35 8.26 -17.60 -8.76
N GLU A 36 7.81 -18.61 -8.01
CA GLU A 36 6.41 -19.06 -8.04
C GLU A 36 5.44 -17.95 -7.63
N GLU A 37 5.75 -17.16 -6.61
CA GLU A 37 4.92 -16.04 -6.16
C GLU A 37 4.87 -14.91 -7.20
N ILE A 38 5.98 -14.61 -7.87
CA ILE A 38 6.01 -13.63 -8.96
C ILE A 38 5.11 -14.09 -10.11
N GLN A 39 5.18 -15.37 -10.50
CA GLN A 39 4.33 -15.92 -11.55
C GLN A 39 2.85 -15.95 -11.14
N LEU A 40 2.55 -16.32 -9.89
CA LEU A 40 1.19 -16.30 -9.36
C LEU A 40 0.62 -14.87 -9.36
N ALA A 41 1.38 -13.89 -8.88
CA ALA A 41 0.94 -12.50 -8.83
C ALA A 41 0.65 -11.92 -10.23
N LYS A 42 1.46 -12.29 -11.24
CA LYS A 42 1.21 -11.94 -12.65
C LYS A 42 -0.03 -12.64 -13.21
N ALA A 43 -0.29 -13.88 -12.81
CA ALA A 43 -1.51 -14.59 -13.19
C ALA A 43 -2.77 -13.97 -12.56
N GLU A 44 -2.69 -13.55 -11.30
CA GLU A 44 -3.76 -12.86 -10.58
C GLU A 44 -4.13 -11.50 -11.21
N ASP A 45 -3.13 -10.78 -11.73
CA ASP A 45 -3.35 -9.54 -12.49
C ASP A 45 -4.18 -9.82 -13.75
N MET A 46 -3.85 -10.88 -14.50
CA MET A 46 -4.59 -11.28 -15.70
C MET A 46 -6.03 -11.70 -15.40
N SER A 47 -6.26 -12.35 -14.26
CA SER A 47 -7.60 -12.77 -13.83
C SER A 47 -8.37 -11.70 -13.06
N ARG A 48 -7.78 -10.52 -12.82
CA ARG A 48 -8.32 -9.46 -11.94
C ARG A 48 -8.66 -9.95 -10.52
N ALA A 49 -7.95 -10.97 -10.04
CA ALA A 49 -8.21 -11.59 -8.75
C ALA A 49 -7.39 -10.96 -7.61
N GLY A 50 -6.29 -10.27 -7.94
CA GLY A 50 -5.35 -9.68 -6.98
C GLY A 50 -5.25 -8.16 -7.07
N VAL A 51 -6.37 -7.45 -7.16
CA VAL A 51 -6.35 -6.01 -7.42
C VAL A 51 -6.12 -5.22 -6.14
N THR A 52 -5.03 -4.44 -6.11
CA THR A 52 -4.81 -3.44 -5.08
C THR A 52 -5.60 -2.17 -5.40
N GLN A 53 -6.27 -1.61 -4.40
CA GLN A 53 -7.19 -0.48 -4.57
C GLN A 53 -6.90 0.59 -3.52
N VAL A 54 -6.95 1.85 -3.94
CA VAL A 54 -6.95 3.00 -3.05
C VAL A 54 -8.29 3.71 -3.21
N VAL A 55 -9.06 3.78 -2.14
CA VAL A 55 -10.38 4.40 -2.11
C VAL A 55 -10.33 5.65 -1.23
N SER A 56 -10.60 6.82 -1.81
CA SER A 56 -10.78 8.04 -1.03
C SER A 56 -12.14 8.01 -0.33
N THR A 57 -12.16 7.95 1.00
CA THR A 57 -13.39 7.78 1.79
C THR A 57 -13.89 9.07 2.44
N GLY A 58 -13.08 10.12 2.43
CA GLY A 58 -13.39 11.36 3.13
C GLY A 58 -12.26 12.37 3.03
N GLN A 59 -12.42 13.52 3.70
CA GLN A 59 -11.39 14.55 3.69
C GLN A 59 -10.15 14.02 4.42
N TYR A 60 -9.12 13.68 3.64
CA TYR A 60 -7.88 13.09 4.12
C TYR A 60 -8.02 11.70 4.77
N THR A 61 -8.98 10.91 4.33
CA THR A 61 -9.12 9.50 4.74
C THR A 61 -9.16 8.59 3.53
N TRP A 62 -8.49 7.45 3.62
CA TRP A 62 -8.40 6.47 2.54
C TRP A 62 -8.51 5.05 3.05
N ASP A 63 -9.15 4.19 2.27
CA ASP A 63 -9.09 2.75 2.45
C ASP A 63 -8.19 2.15 1.38
N LEU A 64 -7.12 1.47 1.80
CA LEU A 64 -6.30 0.65 0.94
C LEU A 64 -6.78 -0.79 1.02
N TYR A 65 -7.00 -1.40 -0.12
CA TYR A 65 -7.20 -2.83 -0.25
C TYR A 65 -5.96 -3.37 -0.95
N LEU A 66 -5.09 -4.05 -0.23
CA LEU A 66 -3.83 -4.58 -0.73
C LEU A 66 -3.96 -6.07 -1.07
N SER A 67 -3.43 -6.47 -2.22
CA SER A 67 -3.29 -7.89 -2.55
C SER A 67 -2.29 -8.59 -1.61
N SER A 68 -2.21 -9.92 -1.69
CA SER A 68 -1.21 -10.71 -0.97
C SER A 68 0.22 -10.30 -1.33
N ALA A 69 0.48 -9.96 -2.60
CA ALA A 69 1.78 -9.46 -3.05
C ALA A 69 2.16 -8.14 -2.35
N TYR A 70 1.25 -7.17 -2.33
CA TYR A 70 1.46 -5.90 -1.61
C TYR A 70 1.61 -6.10 -0.10
N THR A 71 0.84 -7.04 0.47
CA THR A 71 0.91 -7.41 1.88
C THR A 71 2.30 -7.96 2.23
N LYS A 72 2.82 -8.86 1.39
CA LYS A 72 4.16 -9.42 1.57
C LYS A 72 5.23 -8.34 1.47
N ALA A 73 5.16 -7.46 0.47
CA ALA A 73 6.09 -6.34 0.31
C ALA A 73 6.21 -5.51 1.60
N ILE A 74 5.07 -5.12 2.17
CA ILE A 74 5.00 -4.30 3.38
C ILE A 74 5.50 -5.08 4.61
N ALA A 75 5.29 -6.41 4.65
CA ALA A 75 5.74 -7.26 5.74
C ALA A 75 7.26 -7.52 5.76
N VAL A 76 7.96 -7.44 4.62
CA VAL A 76 9.40 -7.74 4.55
C VAL A 76 10.24 -6.72 5.31
N SER A 77 9.97 -5.41 5.16
CA SER A 77 10.68 -4.38 5.92
C SER A 77 9.97 -3.03 5.92
N GLY A 78 10.35 -2.16 6.87
CA GLY A 78 9.84 -0.79 6.94
C GLY A 78 10.21 0.07 5.71
N ASP A 79 11.39 -0.14 5.12
CA ASP A 79 11.84 0.61 3.94
C ASP A 79 11.04 0.20 2.70
N VAL A 80 10.83 -1.10 2.50
CA VAL A 80 9.98 -1.61 1.40
C VAL A 80 8.54 -1.12 1.59
N ALA A 81 8.01 -1.16 2.79
CA ALA A 81 6.68 -0.62 3.08
C ALA A 81 6.56 0.87 2.72
N SER A 82 7.58 1.67 3.02
CA SER A 82 7.62 3.09 2.66
C SER A 82 7.64 3.31 1.15
N THR A 83 8.40 2.52 0.40
CA THR A 83 8.43 2.54 -1.07
C THR A 83 7.06 2.21 -1.65
N VAL A 84 6.42 1.14 -1.17
CA VAL A 84 5.11 0.70 -1.66
C VAL A 84 4.04 1.75 -1.40
N LEU A 85 4.00 2.31 -0.19
CA LEU A 85 3.02 3.34 0.15
C LEU A 85 3.33 4.67 -0.54
N GLY A 86 4.62 4.98 -0.75
CA GLY A 86 5.07 6.09 -1.57
C GLY A 86 4.56 6.01 -3.00
N PHE A 87 4.71 4.84 -3.62
CA PHE A 87 4.18 4.53 -4.94
C PHE A 87 2.65 4.67 -5.00
N LEU A 88 1.93 4.25 -3.96
CA LEU A 88 0.47 4.37 -3.86
C LEU A 88 -0.01 5.81 -3.61
N GLY A 89 0.90 6.79 -3.53
CA GLY A 89 0.59 8.21 -3.34
C GLY A 89 0.64 8.69 -1.89
N PHE A 90 1.07 7.85 -0.95
CA PHE A 90 1.09 8.15 0.49
C PHE A 90 2.46 8.53 1.05
N GLY A 91 3.49 8.72 0.23
CA GLY A 91 4.83 9.03 0.77
C GLY A 91 6.01 9.10 -0.20
N LYS A 92 6.09 10.15 -1.02
CA LYS A 92 7.40 10.64 -1.54
C LYS A 92 7.69 12.11 -1.22
N ALA A 93 6.78 12.83 -0.55
CA ALA A 93 6.96 14.23 -0.17
C ALA A 93 6.53 14.47 1.29
N GLY A 94 7.46 14.25 2.23
CA GLY A 94 7.34 14.74 3.61
C GLY A 94 6.44 13.98 4.56
N ALA A 95 5.64 13.01 4.10
CA ALA A 95 4.77 12.26 5.00
C ALA A 95 5.53 11.23 5.83
N ILE A 96 5.48 11.38 7.16
CA ILE A 96 5.88 10.33 8.09
C ILE A 96 4.78 9.28 8.07
N LEU A 97 5.14 8.04 7.81
CA LEU A 97 4.20 6.93 7.78
C LEU A 97 4.28 6.19 9.12
N GLU A 98 3.22 6.27 9.91
CA GLU A 98 3.14 5.55 11.17
C GLU A 98 2.56 4.15 10.97
N LEU A 99 3.45 3.18 10.71
CA LEU A 99 3.11 1.75 10.61
C LEU A 99 2.79 1.11 11.97
N GLY A 100 2.88 1.85 13.09
CA GLY A 100 2.93 1.32 14.45
C GLY A 100 1.74 0.46 14.90
N THR A 101 0.64 0.42 14.14
CA THR A 101 -0.53 -0.41 14.41
C THR A 101 -0.57 -1.71 13.59
N LEU A 102 0.29 -1.88 12.59
CA LEU A 102 0.40 -3.11 11.79
C LEU A 102 1.42 -4.08 12.42
N PRO A 103 1.04 -5.35 12.67
CA PRO A 103 1.96 -6.34 13.18
C PRO A 103 2.78 -6.97 12.04
N LEU A 104 3.68 -6.19 11.43
CA LEU A 104 4.46 -6.56 10.23
C LEU A 104 5.13 -7.94 10.34
N ASN A 105 5.65 -8.28 11.53
CA ASN A 105 6.36 -9.54 11.77
C ASN A 105 5.46 -10.78 11.91
N SER A 106 4.15 -10.61 12.02
CA SER A 106 3.19 -11.71 12.20
C SER A 106 2.03 -11.66 11.20
N LEU A 107 2.19 -10.87 10.15
CA LEU A 107 1.20 -10.76 9.08
C LEU A 107 1.22 -12.03 8.24
N ASP A 108 0.04 -12.61 8.01
CA ASP A 108 -0.12 -13.71 7.08
C ASP A 108 -0.06 -13.16 5.66
N THR A 109 1.13 -13.20 5.07
CA THR A 109 1.42 -12.65 3.74
C THR A 109 0.79 -13.45 2.61
N SER A 110 0.16 -14.60 2.90
CA SER A 110 -0.62 -15.34 1.90
C SER A 110 -1.97 -14.68 1.58
N LYS A 111 -2.38 -13.70 2.40
CA LYS A 111 -3.67 -13.00 2.29
C LYS A 111 -3.46 -11.54 1.92
N GLY A 112 -4.45 -10.99 1.23
CA GLY A 112 -4.59 -9.54 1.12
C GLY A 112 -5.01 -8.94 2.46
N ILE A 113 -4.70 -7.66 2.64
CA ILE A 113 -5.12 -6.88 3.81
C ILE A 113 -5.83 -5.61 3.37
N TYR A 114 -6.66 -5.06 4.24
CA TYR A 114 -7.11 -3.69 4.07
C TYR A 114 -6.52 -2.80 5.17
N LEU A 115 -6.25 -1.54 4.84
CA LEU A 115 -5.74 -0.51 5.75
C LEU A 115 -6.65 0.72 5.68
N ASN A 116 -7.08 1.23 6.83
CA ASN A 116 -7.71 2.53 6.91
C ASN A 116 -6.62 3.56 7.25
N LEU A 117 -6.49 4.58 6.42
CA LEU A 117 -5.53 5.66 6.59
C LEU A 117 -6.23 6.98 6.87
N LYS A 118 -5.55 7.81 7.64
CA LYS A 118 -5.93 9.20 7.87
C LYS A 118 -4.69 10.08 7.80
N ASN A 119 -4.76 11.19 7.07
CA ASN A 119 -3.78 12.25 7.22
C ASN A 119 -4.08 12.98 8.52
N VAL A 120 -3.11 12.98 9.42
CA VAL A 120 -3.14 13.75 10.65
C VAL A 120 -2.27 14.97 10.41
N ASN A 121 -2.92 16.13 10.37
CA ASN A 121 -2.20 17.39 10.28
C ASN A 121 -1.60 17.69 11.65
N ILE A 122 -0.28 17.63 11.77
CA ILE A 122 0.43 17.98 13.00
C ILE A 122 0.67 19.49 12.97
N PRO A 123 0.14 20.29 13.92
CA PRO A 123 0.40 21.73 13.95
C PRO A 123 1.90 22.03 14.00
N GLY A 124 2.43 22.67 12.96
CA GLY A 124 3.87 22.97 12.83
C GLY A 124 4.75 21.78 12.40
N GLY A 125 4.15 20.61 12.13
CA GLY A 125 4.83 19.41 11.66
C GLY A 125 4.56 19.10 10.19
N GLN A 126 5.25 18.08 9.66
CA GLN A 126 4.93 17.55 8.34
C GLN A 126 3.60 16.77 8.39
N PRO A 127 2.78 16.82 7.32
CA PRO A 127 1.56 16.01 7.22
C PRO A 127 1.91 14.54 7.43
N THR A 128 1.25 13.85 8.37
CA THR A 128 1.59 12.46 8.74
C THR A 128 0.45 11.55 8.33
N VAL A 129 0.76 10.43 7.68
CA VAL A 129 -0.25 9.44 7.31
C VAL A 129 -0.21 8.32 8.35
N THR A 130 -1.31 8.18 9.09
CA THR A 130 -1.43 7.20 10.17
C THR A 130 -2.44 6.13 9.80
N ILE A 131 -2.12 4.87 10.14
CA ILE A 131 -3.04 3.73 10.01
C ILE A 131 -4.00 3.72 11.20
N THR A 132 -5.28 3.95 10.94
CA THR A 132 -6.35 3.97 11.97
C THR A 132 -7.04 2.62 12.16
N GLY A 133 -6.84 1.68 11.23
CA GLY A 133 -7.41 0.33 11.30
C GLY A 133 -6.84 -0.56 10.21
N TRP A 134 -6.90 -1.87 10.40
CA TRP A 134 -6.54 -2.86 9.39
C TRP A 134 -7.24 -4.19 9.65
N GLY A 135 -7.25 -5.06 8.64
CA GLY A 135 -7.70 -6.45 8.75
C GLY A 135 -7.37 -7.26 7.50
N TYR A 136 -7.68 -8.56 7.52
CA TYR A 136 -7.57 -9.41 6.33
C TYR A 136 -8.76 -9.19 5.40
N GLN A 137 -8.52 -9.35 4.10
CA GLN A 137 -9.56 -9.42 3.08
C GLN A 137 -10.18 -10.83 3.00
#